data_AF-A0A1E7WH84-F1
#
_entry.id   AF-A0A1E7WH84-F1
#
_cell.length_a   1.000
_cell.length_b   1.000
_cell.length_c   1.000
_cell.angle_alpha   90.00
_cell.angle_beta   90.00
_cell.angle_gamma   90.00
#
_symmetry.space_group_name_H-M   'P 1'
#
loop_
_entity.id
_entity.type
_entity.pdbx_description
1 polymer ?
#
loop_
_entity_poly.entity_id
_entity_poly.type
_entity_poly.pdbx_seq_one_letter_code
_entity_poly.pdbx_strand_id
1 'polypeptide(L)'
;MGMFLRFIFSIIFAMITSFAALQAESSITTLIALAIAFTPLALTFRTLSARRAKKVALFAAAYEAIGVPAGSARFAHQEGDTLIVLNPNTRKISLSVSGESKVYGYDEVREWDARKVSRTGGAVGFGGVGTIAAGSQNIAASMKADRETGLFLTMRDIEHPQWRVSMFDASDRARWAEILRQELSEGGVAA
;
A
#
# COMPACT_ATOMS: atom_id res chain seq x y z
N MET A 1 13.81 -5.52 11.31
CA MET A 1 14.52 -5.68 10.02
C MET A 1 13.54 -5.51 8.87
N GLY A 2 13.67 -4.44 8.06
CA GLY A 2 12.74 -4.12 6.96
C GLY A 2 12.77 -5.18 5.84
N MET A 3 11.68 -5.28 5.08
CA MET A 3 11.53 -6.28 3.99
C MET A 3 12.64 -6.18 2.93
N PHE A 4 13.06 -4.96 2.61
CA PHE A 4 14.17 -4.70 1.70
C PHE A 4 15.49 -5.29 2.23
N LEU A 5 15.77 -5.13 3.52
CA LEU A 5 16.97 -5.67 4.17
C LEU A 5 16.95 -7.21 4.24
N ARG A 6 15.77 -7.81 4.40
CA ARG A 6 15.61 -9.28 4.32
C ARG A 6 15.88 -9.81 2.92
N PHE A 7 15.43 -9.11 1.88
CA PHE A 7 15.67 -9.51 0.49
C PHE A 7 17.16 -9.40 0.12
N ILE A 8 17.81 -8.29 0.49
CA ILE A 8 19.26 -8.12 0.29
C ILE A 8 20.05 -9.21 1.04
N PHE A 9 19.69 -9.48 2.30
CA PHE A 9 20.34 -10.54 3.08
C PHE A 9 20.18 -11.91 2.42
N SER A 10 18.98 -12.26 1.92
CA SER A 10 18.75 -13.52 1.21
C SER A 10 19.61 -13.66 -0.05
N ILE A 11 19.81 -12.57 -0.80
CA ILE A 11 20.67 -12.57 -2.00
C ILE A 11 22.14 -12.78 -1.60
N ILE A 12 22.62 -12.02 -0.61
CA ILE A 12 24.01 -12.13 -0.13
C ILE A 12 24.28 -13.54 0.41
N PHE A 13 23.36 -14.09 1.21
CA PHE A 13 23.47 -15.44 1.73
C PHE A 13 23.55 -16.48 0.61
N ALA A 14 22.68 -16.37 -0.40
CA ALA A 14 22.68 -17.27 -1.55
C ALA A 14 23.99 -17.20 -2.35
N MET A 15 24.56 -16.00 -2.53
CA MET A 15 25.85 -15.84 -3.22
C MET A 15 27.01 -16.47 -2.44
N ILE A 16 27.11 -16.23 -1.13
CA ILE A 16 28.19 -16.77 -0.28
C ILE A 16 28.14 -18.30 -0.24
N THR A 17 26.94 -18.86 -0.05
CA THR A 17 26.75 -20.31 0.05
C THR A 17 26.91 -21.02 -1.30
N SER A 18 26.54 -20.38 -2.40
CA SER A 18 26.80 -20.89 -3.76
C SER A 18 28.30 -20.88 -4.10
N PHE A 19 29.06 -19.88 -3.63
CA PHE A 19 30.52 -19.87 -3.76
C PHE A 19 31.19 -20.99 -2.95
N ALA A 20 30.71 -21.28 -1.74
CA ALA A 20 31.18 -22.42 -0.96
C ALA A 20 30.83 -23.77 -1.63
N ALA A 21 29.67 -23.87 -2.27
CA ALA A 21 29.24 -25.07 -2.98
C ALA A 21 30.11 -25.40 -4.21
N LEU A 22 30.69 -24.37 -4.86
CA LEU A 22 31.62 -24.53 -5.99
C LEU A 22 32.97 -25.14 -5.57
N GLN A 23 33.33 -25.08 -4.29
CA GLN A 23 34.55 -25.69 -3.75
C GLN A 23 34.32 -27.11 -3.21
N ALA A 24 33.10 -27.64 -3.30
CA ALA A 24 32.79 -28.98 -2.80
C ALA A 24 33.25 -30.06 -3.79
N GLU A 25 33.89 -31.11 -3.27
CA GLU A 25 34.47 -32.19 -4.07
C GLU A 25 33.43 -33.19 -4.58
N SER A 26 32.25 -33.27 -3.95
CA SER A 26 31.17 -34.20 -4.34
C SER A 26 29.94 -33.48 -4.87
N SER A 27 29.35 -34.04 -5.93
CA SER A 27 28.15 -33.50 -6.59
C SER A 27 26.95 -33.45 -5.64
N ILE A 28 26.83 -34.42 -4.73
CA ILE A 28 25.74 -34.48 -3.74
C ILE A 28 25.86 -33.33 -2.74
N THR A 29 27.08 -33.06 -2.23
CA THR A 29 27.31 -31.93 -1.33
C THR A 29 27.04 -30.59 -2.00
N THR A 30 27.39 -30.43 -3.28
CA THR A 30 27.07 -29.23 -4.06
C THR A 30 25.56 -29.02 -4.18
N LEU A 31 24.78 -30.07 -4.46
CA LEU A 31 23.32 -29.98 -4.58
C LEU A 31 22.63 -29.62 -3.26
N ILE A 32 23.07 -30.22 -2.14
CA ILE A 32 22.53 -29.90 -0.81
C ILE A 32 22.87 -28.45 -0.42
N ALA A 33 24.11 -28.02 -0.65
CA ALA A 33 24.53 -26.64 -0.38
C ALA A 33 23.73 -25.63 -1.21
N LEU A 34 23.46 -25.93 -2.48
CA LEU A 34 22.64 -25.09 -3.35
C LEU A 34 21.19 -25.01 -2.87
N ALA A 35 20.59 -26.13 -2.43
CA ALA A 35 19.23 -26.13 -1.88
C ALA A 35 19.11 -25.25 -0.62
N ILE A 36 20.10 -25.32 0.27
CA ILE A 36 20.17 -24.47 1.48
C ILE A 36 20.36 -23.00 1.09
N ALA A 37 21.26 -22.72 0.13
CA ALA A 37 21.57 -21.37 -0.36
C ALA A 37 20.32 -20.58 -0.79
N PHE A 38 19.42 -21.24 -1.52
CA PHE A 38 18.22 -20.61 -2.06
C PHE A 38 17.00 -20.65 -1.13
N THR A 39 17.07 -21.36 0.00
CA THR A 39 15.94 -21.48 0.93
C THR A 39 15.45 -20.12 1.47
N PRO A 40 16.32 -19.19 1.94
CA PRO A 40 15.87 -17.87 2.39
C PRO A 40 15.23 -17.05 1.26
N LEU A 41 15.73 -17.19 0.03
CA LEU A 41 15.18 -16.50 -1.14
C LEU A 41 13.78 -17.04 -1.46
N ALA A 42 13.62 -18.36 -1.53
CA ALA A 42 12.33 -19.03 -1.74
C ALA A 42 11.30 -18.64 -0.68
N LEU A 43 11.70 -18.57 0.59
CA LEU A 43 10.84 -18.10 1.68
C LEU A 43 10.43 -16.64 1.49
N THR A 44 11.36 -15.74 1.13
CA THR A 44 11.00 -14.34 0.85
C THR A 44 9.99 -14.23 -0.30
N PHE A 45 10.22 -14.93 -1.42
CA PHE A 45 9.27 -14.95 -2.54
C PHE A 45 7.90 -15.50 -2.14
N ARG A 46 7.85 -16.58 -1.36
CA ARG A 46 6.59 -17.14 -0.84
C ARG A 46 5.83 -16.15 0.04
N THR A 47 6.52 -15.41 0.91
CA THR A 47 5.84 -14.40 1.74
C THR A 47 5.34 -13.22 0.92
N LEU A 48 6.07 -12.81 -0.12
CA LEU A 48 5.67 -11.74 -1.03
C LEU A 48 4.45 -12.15 -1.88
N SER A 49 4.48 -13.36 -2.44
CA SER A 49 3.35 -13.89 -3.21
C SER A 49 2.10 -14.05 -2.36
N ALA A 50 2.24 -14.58 -1.14
CA ALA A 50 1.12 -14.71 -0.20
C ALA A 50 0.53 -13.34 0.18
N ARG A 51 1.36 -12.32 0.41
CA ARG A 51 0.90 -10.94 0.67
C ARG A 51 0.17 -10.34 -0.52
N ARG A 52 0.70 -10.53 -1.74
CA ARG A 52 0.05 -10.08 -2.97
C ARG A 52 -1.31 -10.76 -3.16
N ALA A 53 -1.38 -12.08 -2.99
CA ALA A 53 -2.62 -12.84 -3.10
C ALA A 53 -3.67 -12.37 -2.07
N LYS A 54 -3.28 -12.19 -0.80
CA LYS A 54 -4.17 -11.63 0.23
C LYS A 54 -4.69 -10.25 -0.12
N LYS A 55 -3.82 -9.36 -0.63
CA LYS A 55 -4.22 -8.02 -1.06
C LYS A 55 -5.22 -8.07 -2.21
N VAL A 56 -4.96 -8.88 -3.23
CA VAL A 56 -5.87 -9.05 -4.38
C VAL A 56 -7.22 -9.60 -3.92
N ALA A 57 -7.22 -10.59 -3.03
CA ALA A 57 -8.46 -11.14 -2.47
C ALA A 57 -9.23 -10.10 -1.64
N LEU A 58 -8.55 -9.30 -0.82
CA LEU A 58 -9.16 -8.23 -0.04
C LEU A 58 -9.83 -7.20 -0.95
N PHE A 59 -9.15 -6.77 -2.01
CA PHE A 59 -9.70 -5.79 -2.94
C PHE A 59 -10.86 -6.37 -3.74
N ALA A 60 -10.75 -7.61 -4.22
CA ALA A 60 -11.86 -8.30 -4.88
C ALA A 60 -13.10 -8.37 -3.97
N ALA A 61 -12.93 -8.76 -2.71
CA ALA A 61 -14.00 -8.77 -1.73
C ALA A 61 -14.60 -7.37 -1.49
N ALA A 62 -13.78 -6.32 -1.50
CA ALA A 62 -14.23 -4.94 -1.36
C ALA A 62 -15.13 -4.49 -2.51
N TYR A 63 -14.82 -4.90 -3.75
CA TYR A 63 -15.67 -4.68 -4.93
C TYR A 63 -16.98 -5.47 -4.85
N GLU A 64 -16.90 -6.76 -4.53
CA GLU A 64 -18.06 -7.64 -4.41
C GLU A 64 -19.04 -7.18 -3.32
N ALA A 65 -18.53 -6.70 -2.19
CA ALA A 65 -19.35 -6.28 -1.05
C ALA A 65 -20.28 -5.09 -1.35
N ILE A 66 -19.98 -4.30 -2.40
CA ILE A 66 -20.84 -3.21 -2.88
C ILE A 66 -21.54 -3.55 -4.20
N GLY A 67 -21.46 -4.79 -4.66
CA GLY A 67 -22.14 -5.28 -5.86
C GLY A 67 -21.54 -4.79 -7.17
N VAL A 68 -20.23 -4.50 -7.20
CA VAL A 68 -19.53 -4.05 -8.42
C VAL A 68 -18.49 -5.10 -8.81
N PRO A 69 -18.44 -5.56 -10.06
CA PRO A 69 -17.35 -6.42 -10.51
C PRO A 69 -15.99 -5.71 -10.41
N ALA A 70 -14.95 -6.47 -10.04
CA ALA A 70 -13.60 -5.93 -9.96
C ALA A 70 -13.15 -5.38 -11.33
N GLY A 71 -12.62 -4.16 -11.36
CA GLY A 71 -12.17 -3.50 -12.59
C GLY A 71 -13.26 -2.83 -13.43
N SER A 72 -14.55 -2.98 -13.09
CA SER A 72 -15.66 -2.31 -13.79
C SER A 72 -16.25 -1.12 -13.02
N ALA A 73 -15.73 -0.83 -11.83
CA ALA A 73 -16.22 0.30 -11.03
C ALA A 73 -15.86 1.63 -11.69
N ARG A 74 -16.87 2.47 -11.94
CA ARG A 74 -16.69 3.83 -12.46
C ARG A 74 -15.87 4.71 -11.53
N PHE A 75 -16.09 4.56 -10.22
CA PHE A 75 -15.43 5.32 -9.18
C PHE A 75 -14.64 4.37 -8.29
N ALA A 76 -13.38 4.12 -8.68
CA ALA A 76 -12.43 3.35 -7.90
C ALA A 76 -11.04 3.96 -7.97
N HIS A 77 -10.33 3.91 -6.86
CA HIS A 77 -8.94 4.32 -6.78
C HIS A 77 -8.16 3.40 -5.87
N GLN A 78 -7.02 2.95 -6.39
CA GLN A 78 -6.14 2.03 -5.71
C GLN A 78 -4.72 2.60 -5.72
N GLU A 79 -4.16 2.81 -4.55
CA GLU A 79 -2.77 3.24 -4.41
C GLU A 79 -2.14 2.58 -3.18
N GLY A 80 -0.94 2.04 -3.35
CA GLY A 80 -0.28 1.30 -2.27
C GLY A 80 -1.12 0.13 -1.78
N ASP A 81 -1.35 0.06 -0.46
CA ASP A 81 -2.21 -0.89 0.24
C ASP A 81 -3.62 -0.33 0.53
N THR A 82 -4.01 0.74 -0.17
CA THR A 82 -5.31 1.39 0.02
C THR A 82 -6.18 1.28 -1.22
N LEU A 83 -7.49 1.19 -0.99
CA LEU A 83 -8.53 1.12 -2.00
C LEU A 83 -9.76 1.90 -1.51
N ILE A 84 -10.35 2.67 -2.41
CA ILE A 84 -11.68 3.24 -2.27
C ILE A 84 -12.50 2.88 -3.50
N VAL A 85 -13.73 2.42 -3.29
CA VAL A 85 -14.68 2.12 -4.36
C VAL A 85 -16.05 2.64 -3.97
N LEU A 86 -16.70 3.36 -4.88
CA LEU A 86 -18.07 3.85 -4.70
C LEU A 86 -18.98 3.17 -5.70
N ASN A 87 -20.18 2.84 -5.24
CA ASN A 87 -21.27 2.43 -6.10
C ASN A 87 -22.45 3.41 -5.92
N PRO A 88 -22.64 4.36 -6.84
CA PRO A 88 -23.75 5.31 -6.81
C PRO A 88 -25.12 4.61 -6.80
N ASN A 89 -25.25 3.47 -7.49
CA ASN A 89 -26.52 2.77 -7.61
C ASN A 89 -26.99 2.17 -6.28
N THR A 90 -26.06 1.70 -5.45
CA THR A 90 -26.37 1.13 -4.14
C THR A 90 -26.11 2.12 -2.99
N ARG A 91 -25.59 3.31 -3.30
CA ARG A 91 -25.17 4.35 -2.34
C ARG A 91 -24.24 3.81 -1.25
N LYS A 92 -23.29 2.98 -1.66
CA LYS A 92 -22.31 2.36 -0.77
C LYS A 92 -20.89 2.75 -1.16
N ILE A 93 -20.05 2.86 -0.14
CA ILE A 93 -18.62 3.06 -0.25
C ILE A 93 -17.89 1.90 0.41
N SER A 94 -16.92 1.33 -0.29
CA SER A 94 -16.03 0.30 0.20
C SER A 94 -14.65 0.89 0.40
N LEU A 95 -14.08 0.71 1.59
CA LEU A 95 -12.76 1.20 1.95
C LEU A 95 -11.91 0.02 2.38
N SER A 96 -10.71 -0.08 1.82
CA SER A 96 -9.70 -1.03 2.30
C SER A 96 -8.38 -0.32 2.56
N VAL A 97 -7.84 -0.47 3.77
CA VAL A 97 -6.59 0.16 4.19
C VAL A 97 -5.80 -0.83 5.04
N SER A 98 -4.53 -1.04 4.71
CA SER A 98 -3.58 -1.85 5.50
C SER A 98 -4.05 -3.25 5.89
N GLY A 99 -4.86 -3.89 5.03
CA GLY A 99 -5.33 -5.26 5.22
C GLY A 99 -6.74 -5.38 5.82
N GLU A 100 -7.32 -4.27 6.24
CA GLU A 100 -8.70 -4.18 6.73
C GLU A 100 -9.59 -3.65 5.61
N SER A 101 -10.86 -4.07 5.60
CA SER A 101 -11.84 -3.59 4.64
C SER A 101 -13.21 -3.49 5.30
N LYS A 102 -13.94 -2.42 5.01
CA LYS A 102 -15.31 -2.21 5.51
C LYS A 102 -16.14 -1.45 4.48
N VAL A 103 -17.43 -1.76 4.47
CA VAL A 103 -18.42 -1.13 3.61
C VAL A 103 -19.32 -0.25 4.46
N TYR A 104 -19.60 0.94 3.95
CA TYR A 104 -20.46 1.93 4.59
C TYR A 104 -21.54 2.41 3.61
N GLY A 105 -22.70 2.79 4.14
CA GLY A 105 -23.65 3.63 3.43
C GLY A 105 -23.12 5.06 3.31
N TYR A 106 -23.59 5.80 2.31
CA TYR A 106 -23.23 7.22 2.15
C TYR A 106 -23.66 8.07 3.35
N ASP A 107 -24.75 7.70 4.02
CA ASP A 107 -25.27 8.35 5.24
C ASP A 107 -24.41 8.12 6.49
N GLU A 108 -23.52 7.12 6.45
CA GLU A 108 -22.56 6.87 7.51
C GLU A 108 -21.31 7.74 7.38
N VAL A 109 -21.11 8.38 6.22
CA VAL A 109 -19.99 9.32 6.02
C VAL A 109 -20.33 10.65 6.67
N ARG A 110 -19.55 11.05 7.68
CA ARG A 110 -19.75 12.33 8.38
C ARG A 110 -19.04 13.49 7.70
N GLU A 111 -17.80 13.26 7.29
CA GLU A 111 -16.92 14.26 6.75
C GLU A 111 -15.87 13.59 5.86
N TRP A 112 -15.38 14.31 4.86
CA TRP A 112 -14.24 13.89 4.06
C TRP A 112 -13.34 15.08 3.76
N ASP A 113 -12.04 14.82 3.59
CA ASP A 113 -11.05 15.86 3.31
C ASP A 113 -9.90 15.30 2.45
N ALA A 114 -9.52 16.04 1.41
CA ALA A 114 -8.42 15.70 0.52
C ALA A 114 -7.19 16.57 0.87
N ARG A 115 -6.33 16.06 1.75
CA ARG A 115 -5.17 16.82 2.26
C ARG A 115 -3.91 16.58 1.46
N LYS A 116 -3.10 17.65 1.36
CA LYS A 116 -1.70 17.59 0.91
C LYS A 116 -0.82 18.20 2.00
N VAL A 117 0.17 17.44 2.46
CA VAL A 117 1.28 18.03 3.24
C VAL A 117 2.46 18.25 2.31
N SER A 118 2.89 19.51 2.20
CA SER A 118 4.01 19.89 1.35
C SER A 118 5.33 19.34 1.93
N ARG A 119 6.14 18.70 1.07
CA ARG A 119 7.52 18.29 1.39
C ARG A 119 8.37 19.55 1.59
N THR A 120 8.38 20.11 2.79
CA THR A 120 9.19 21.28 3.09
C THR A 120 10.52 20.82 3.69
N GLY A 121 11.62 21.11 2.99
CA GLY A 121 12.98 21.05 3.56
C GLY A 121 13.74 19.75 3.37
N GLY A 122 14.05 19.37 2.12
CA GLY A 122 15.09 18.37 1.85
C GLY A 122 16.45 19.07 1.66
N ALA A 123 17.34 18.99 2.65
CA ALA A 123 18.70 19.50 2.50
C ALA A 123 19.47 18.62 1.50
N VAL A 124 19.85 19.21 0.36
CA VAL A 124 20.68 18.57 -0.66
C VAL A 124 22.15 18.71 -0.23
N GLY A 125 22.60 17.83 0.66
CA GLY A 125 23.99 17.79 1.12
C GLY A 125 24.89 17.09 0.10
N PHE A 126 25.60 17.86 -0.73
CA PHE A 126 26.68 17.36 -1.58
C PHE A 126 27.94 17.15 -0.71
N GLY A 127 28.25 15.90 -0.34
CA GLY A 127 29.47 15.57 0.41
C GLY A 127 29.51 14.14 0.95
N GLY A 128 30.49 13.35 0.47
CA GLY A 128 30.56 11.88 0.55
C GLY A 128 30.68 11.21 1.92
N VAL A 129 30.48 11.90 3.04
CA VAL A 129 30.50 11.32 4.39
C VAL A 129 29.20 11.61 5.18
N GLY A 130 28.35 12.53 4.71
CA GLY A 130 27.07 12.90 5.35
C GLY A 130 25.81 12.26 4.74
N THR A 131 25.96 11.43 3.70
CA THR A 131 24.87 10.97 2.84
C THR A 131 23.91 9.97 3.49
N ILE A 132 24.37 9.16 4.45
CA ILE A 132 23.50 8.17 5.12
C ILE A 132 22.58 8.86 6.14
N ALA A 133 23.11 9.81 6.92
CA ALA A 133 22.33 10.56 7.91
C ALA A 133 21.35 11.55 7.24
N ALA A 134 21.82 12.34 6.26
CA ALA A 134 20.96 13.27 5.52
C ALA A 134 19.94 12.53 4.64
N GLY A 135 20.32 11.40 4.04
CA GLY A 135 19.39 10.52 3.31
C GLY A 135 18.31 9.94 4.22
N SER A 136 18.66 9.50 5.43
CA SER A 136 17.70 8.94 6.40
C SER A 136 16.68 9.98 6.89
N GLN A 137 17.10 11.23 7.10
CA GLN A 137 16.23 12.32 7.51
C GLN A 137 15.29 12.75 6.37
N ASN A 138 15.79 12.82 5.14
CA ASN A 138 14.98 13.09 3.94
C ASN A 138 13.97 11.96 3.67
N ILE A 139 14.35 10.70 3.87
CA ILE A 139 13.46 9.54 3.72
C ILE A 139 12.40 9.55 4.83
N ALA A 140 12.76 9.82 6.08
CA ALA A 140 11.81 9.90 7.19
C ALA A 140 10.83 11.06 7.01
N ALA A 141 11.31 12.23 6.57
CA ALA A 141 10.49 13.39 6.25
C ALA A 141 9.56 13.13 5.04
N SER A 142 10.06 12.46 4.00
CA SER A 142 9.23 12.01 2.87
C SER A 142 8.16 11.03 3.32
N MET A 143 8.53 10.00 4.10
CA MET A 143 7.57 9.03 4.63
C MET A 143 6.52 9.69 5.51
N LYS A 144 6.87 10.75 6.26
CA LYS A 144 5.93 11.51 7.07
C LYS A 144 4.99 12.36 6.20
N ALA A 145 5.51 13.10 5.22
CA ALA A 145 4.70 13.88 4.28
C ALA A 145 3.79 12.99 3.42
N ASP A 146 4.29 11.83 3.01
CA ASP A 146 3.53 10.83 2.27
C ASP A 146 2.43 10.25 3.16
N ARG A 147 2.66 10.03 4.47
CA ARG A 147 1.64 9.58 5.45
C ARG A 147 0.57 10.63 5.77
N GLU A 148 0.89 11.91 5.64
CA GLU A 148 -0.04 13.00 5.93
C GLU A 148 -0.78 13.48 4.66
N THR A 149 -0.39 12.96 3.48
CA THR A 149 -1.04 13.23 2.21
C THR A 149 -1.99 12.09 1.85
N GLY A 150 -3.19 12.45 1.36
CA GLY A 150 -4.19 11.48 0.92
C GLY A 150 -5.62 12.01 1.06
N LEU A 151 -6.56 11.10 0.85
CA LEU A 151 -7.98 11.32 1.10
C LEU A 151 -8.35 10.71 2.45
N PHE A 152 -9.01 11.50 3.28
CA PHE A 152 -9.44 11.13 4.63
C PHE A 152 -10.96 11.10 4.67
N LEU A 153 -11.54 10.03 5.21
CA LEU A 153 -12.97 9.90 5.39
C LEU A 153 -13.26 9.58 6.85
N THR A 154 -14.16 10.36 7.45
CA THR A 154 -14.63 10.17 8.82
C THR A 154 -16.01 9.53 8.80
N MET A 155 -16.17 8.40 9.48
CA MET A 155 -17.38 7.59 9.49
C MET A 155 -18.12 7.67 10.82
N ARG A 156 -19.43 7.37 10.80
CA ARG A 156 -20.23 7.05 11.98
C ARG A 156 -19.96 5.61 12.41
N ASP A 157 -18.71 5.33 12.73
CA ASP A 157 -18.24 4.02 13.18
C ASP A 157 -17.39 4.21 14.45
N ILE A 158 -17.58 3.33 15.44
CA ILE A 158 -16.82 3.37 16.69
C ILE A 158 -15.47 2.68 16.52
N GLU A 159 -15.40 1.62 15.71
CA GLU A 159 -14.20 0.80 15.54
C GLU A 159 -13.22 1.46 14.58
N HIS A 160 -13.73 1.96 13.45
CA HIS A 160 -12.94 2.59 12.40
C HIS A 160 -13.50 3.98 12.05
N PRO A 161 -13.38 4.96 12.96
CA PRO A 161 -13.97 6.28 12.79
C PRO A 161 -13.32 7.09 11.67
N GLN A 162 -12.08 6.77 11.29
CA GLN A 162 -11.36 7.47 10.23
C GLN A 162 -10.60 6.50 9.34
N TRP A 163 -10.74 6.70 8.03
CA TRP A 163 -10.01 5.99 7.00
C TRP A 163 -9.11 6.94 6.23
N ARG A 164 -7.92 6.47 5.87
CA ARG A 164 -6.98 7.19 5.03
C ARG A 164 -6.68 6.38 3.77
N VAL A 165 -7.06 6.94 2.62
CA VAL A 165 -6.72 6.42 1.30
C VAL A 165 -5.53 7.19 0.77
N SER A 166 -4.50 6.48 0.33
CA SER A 166 -3.31 7.11 -0.26
C SER A 166 -3.70 7.71 -1.61
N MET A 167 -3.34 8.98 -1.79
CA MET A 167 -3.49 9.72 -3.05
C MET A 167 -2.32 10.70 -3.17
N PHE A 168 -1.22 10.30 -3.82
CA PHE A 168 -0.04 11.16 -3.98
C PHE A 168 -0.22 12.21 -5.08
N ASP A 169 -0.96 11.87 -6.14
CA ASP A 169 -1.19 12.81 -7.23
C ASP A 169 -2.23 13.89 -6.88
N ALA A 170 -1.98 15.11 -7.34
CA ALA A 170 -2.88 16.24 -7.08
C ALA A 170 -4.15 16.18 -7.92
N SER A 171 -4.07 15.67 -9.16
CA SER A 171 -5.24 15.56 -10.02
C SER A 171 -6.20 14.49 -9.52
N ASP A 172 -5.67 13.38 -9.02
CA ASP A 172 -6.48 12.34 -8.37
C ASP A 172 -7.20 12.88 -7.13
N ARG A 173 -6.50 13.60 -6.24
CA ARG A 173 -7.14 14.21 -5.05
C ARG A 173 -8.26 15.18 -5.42
N ALA A 174 -8.02 16.05 -6.41
CA ALA A 174 -9.04 17.02 -6.86
C ALA A 174 -10.25 16.32 -7.49
N ARG A 175 -10.00 15.31 -8.33
CA ARG A 175 -11.05 14.48 -8.92
C ARG A 175 -11.89 13.78 -7.85
N TRP A 176 -11.25 13.22 -6.84
CA TRP A 176 -11.94 12.52 -5.75
C TRP A 176 -12.71 13.44 -4.83
N ALA A 177 -12.18 14.63 -4.54
CA ALA A 177 -12.93 15.67 -3.83
C ALA A 177 -14.22 16.01 -4.59
N GLU A 178 -14.16 16.15 -5.91
CA GLU A 178 -15.33 16.44 -6.72
C GLU A 178 -16.34 15.28 -6.77
N ILE A 179 -15.87 14.04 -6.92
CA ILE A 179 -16.73 12.84 -6.88
C ILE A 179 -17.47 12.78 -5.54
N LEU A 180 -16.77 12.95 -4.41
CA LEU A 180 -17.40 12.89 -3.09
C LEU A 180 -18.36 14.05 -2.86
N ARG A 181 -18.04 15.24 -3.36
CA ARG A 181 -18.95 16.39 -3.32
C ARG A 181 -20.26 16.10 -4.06
N GLN A 182 -20.18 15.61 -5.30
CA GLN A 182 -21.37 15.28 -6.09
C GLN A 182 -22.17 14.13 -5.47
N GLU A 183 -21.51 13.03 -5.10
CA GLU A 183 -22.19 11.81 -4.66
C GLU A 183 -22.75 11.91 -3.23
N LEU A 184 -22.01 12.55 -2.30
CA LEU A 184 -22.42 12.63 -0.89
C LEU A 184 -23.24 13.88 -0.58
N SER A 185 -22.92 15.03 -1.21
CA SER A 185 -23.61 16.30 -0.89
C SER A 185 -24.79 16.58 -1.81
N GLU A 186 -24.66 16.34 -3.12
CA GLU A 186 -25.72 16.66 -4.09
C GLU A 186 -26.63 15.45 -4.35
N GLY A 187 -26.07 14.25 -4.41
CA GLY A 187 -26.81 12.99 -4.53
C GLY A 187 -27.68 12.66 -3.31
N GLY A 188 -27.47 13.32 -2.17
CA GLY A 188 -28.28 13.18 -0.94
C GLY A 188 -29.55 14.03 -0.89
N VAL A 189 -29.74 14.99 -1.81
CA VAL A 189 -30.83 16.00 -1.73
C VAL A 189 -32.02 15.65 -2.63
N ALA A 190 -31.99 14.51 -3.33
CA ALA A 190 -33.03 14.13 -4.30
C ALA A 190 -33.73 12.79 -3.98
N ALA A 191 -33.90 12.43 -2.71
CA ALA A 191 -34.74 11.32 -2.29
C ALA A 191 -35.61 11.70 -1.09
#